data_AF-A0A9X2AJL2-F1
#
_entry.id   AF-A0A9X2AJL2-F1
#
_cell.length_a   1.000
_cell.length_b   1.000
_cell.length_c   1.000
_cell.angle_alpha   90.00
_cell.angle_beta   90.00
_cell.angle_gamma   90.00
#
_symmetry.space_group_name_H-M   'P 1'
#
loop_
_entity.id
_entity.type
_entity.pdbx_description
1 polymer ?
#
loop_
_entity_poly.entity_id
_entity_poly.type
_entity_poly.pdbx_seq_one_letter_code
_entity_poly.pdbx_strand_id
1 'polypeptide(L)'
;MHTKVLRLSDLKFNLETWRRELRFHLSEMDTFEEKLEEIAARGYSKSTSVPLEQFQNRIMIEKDVISKLKHRCKHKIALLSSPDSYELLEPKFHDDHQPLMDDMRTYIKMHYELIEEMMTYFLNWLE
;
A
#
# COMPACT_ATOMS: atom_id res chain seq x y z
N MET A 1 12.96 17.58 -26.82
CA MET A 1 11.67 16.87 -26.66
C MET A 1 11.84 15.39 -26.32
N HIS A 2 12.74 14.65 -26.99
CA HIS A 2 12.95 13.20 -26.77
C HIS A 2 13.16 12.77 -25.30
N THR A 3 14.00 13.49 -24.54
CA THR A 3 14.30 13.15 -23.14
C THR A 3 13.11 13.34 -22.20
N LYS A 4 12.20 14.30 -22.50
CA LYS A 4 11.01 14.55 -21.68
C LYS A 4 9.96 13.45 -21.88
N VAL A 5 9.77 12.97 -23.12
CA VAL A 5 8.88 11.84 -23.45
C VAL A 5 9.30 10.57 -22.69
N LEU A 6 10.61 10.26 -22.69
CA LEU A 6 11.16 9.10 -21.99
C LEU A 6 10.92 9.15 -20.47
N ARG A 7 11.12 10.32 -19.83
CA ARG A 7 10.85 10.44 -18.39
C ARG A 7 9.37 10.25 -18.02
N LEU A 8 8.46 10.63 -18.91
CA LEU A 8 7.02 10.45 -18.68
C LEU A 8 6.59 8.99 -18.84
N SER A 9 7.18 8.26 -19.80
CA SER A 9 6.96 6.81 -19.90
C SER A 9 7.51 6.08 -18.67
N ASP A 10 8.68 6.45 -18.16
CA ASP A 10 9.27 5.83 -16.98
C ASP A 10 8.42 6.09 -15.71
N LEU A 11 7.95 7.33 -15.54
CA LEU A 11 7.06 7.67 -14.43
C LEU A 11 5.74 6.90 -14.50
N LYS A 12 5.14 6.81 -15.70
CA LYS A 12 3.91 6.03 -15.89
C LYS A 12 4.13 4.56 -15.56
N PHE A 13 5.25 3.99 -16.00
CA PHE A 13 5.64 2.62 -15.66
C PHE A 13 5.72 2.42 -14.14
N ASN A 14 6.41 3.30 -13.41
CA ASN A 14 6.52 3.21 -11.95
C ASN A 14 5.15 3.26 -11.26
N LEU A 15 4.28 4.19 -11.67
CA LEU A 15 2.92 4.30 -11.12
C LEU A 15 2.07 3.06 -11.38
N GLU A 16 2.20 2.43 -12.55
CA GLU A 16 1.51 1.18 -12.85
C GLU A 16 2.05 0.00 -12.02
N THR A 17 3.37 -0.08 -11.85
CA THR A 17 4.02 -1.10 -11.02
C THR A 17 3.56 -1.00 -9.57
N TRP A 18 3.60 0.19 -8.97
CA TRP A 18 3.10 0.41 -7.62
C TRP A 18 1.61 0.06 -7.47
N ARG A 19 0.78 0.30 -8.49
CA ARG A 19 -0.64 -0.11 -8.43
C ARG A 19 -0.84 -1.62 -8.46
N ARG A 20 0.06 -2.39 -9.07
CA ARG A 20 0.02 -3.85 -9.06
C ARG A 20 0.45 -4.37 -7.69
N GLU A 21 1.55 -3.83 -7.15
CA GLU A 21 2.07 -4.13 -5.82
C GLU A 21 1.04 -3.83 -4.72
N LEU A 22 0.47 -2.62 -4.70
CA LEU A 22 -0.60 -2.23 -3.76
C LEU A 22 -1.82 -3.15 -3.83
N ARG A 23 -2.14 -3.71 -5.01
CA ARG A 23 -3.23 -4.67 -5.14
C ARG A 23 -2.89 -6.01 -4.53
N PHE A 24 -1.64 -6.45 -4.72
CA PHE A 24 -1.14 -7.68 -4.12
C PHE A 24 -1.13 -7.56 -2.58
N HIS A 25 -0.61 -6.46 -2.04
CA HIS A 25 -0.63 -6.18 -0.60
C HIS A 25 -2.07 -6.14 -0.04
N LEU A 26 -3.03 -5.62 -0.80
CA LEU A 26 -4.44 -5.63 -0.39
C LEU A 26 -4.98 -7.05 -0.22
N SER A 27 -4.74 -7.93 -1.21
CA SER A 27 -5.17 -9.33 -1.12
C SER A 27 -4.46 -10.10 -0.02
N GLU A 28 -3.20 -9.75 0.27
CA GLU A 28 -2.46 -10.33 1.38
C GLU A 28 -3.05 -9.93 2.74
N MET A 29 -3.47 -8.66 2.89
CA MET A 29 -4.20 -8.20 4.07
C MET A 29 -5.54 -8.92 4.26
N ASP A 30 -6.26 -9.23 3.17
CA ASP A 30 -7.48 -10.04 3.24
C ASP A 30 -7.17 -11.46 3.77
N THR A 31 -6.10 -12.09 3.29
CA THR A 31 -5.68 -13.43 3.73
C THR A 31 -5.28 -13.45 5.21
N PHE A 32 -4.60 -12.40 5.67
CA PHE A 32 -4.21 -12.29 7.07
C PHE A 32 -5.39 -12.04 8.01
N GLU A 33 -6.39 -11.28 7.55
CA GLU A 33 -7.64 -11.09 8.30
C GLU A 33 -8.39 -12.40 8.46
N GLU A 34 -8.56 -13.19 7.38
CA GLU A 34 -9.15 -14.53 7.43
C GLU A 34 -8.41 -15.42 8.44
N LYS A 35 -7.07 -15.35 8.46
CA LYS A 35 -6.29 -16.14 9.41
C LYS A 35 -6.49 -15.71 10.87
N LEU A 36 -6.62 -14.42 11.13
CA LEU A 36 -6.95 -13.92 12.46
C LEU A 36 -8.34 -14.38 12.91
N GLU A 37 -9.32 -14.39 12.01
CA GLU A 37 -10.66 -14.89 12.30
C GLU A 37 -10.66 -16.38 12.65
N GLU A 38 -9.90 -17.20 11.92
CA GLU A 38 -9.70 -18.62 12.26
C GLU A 38 -9.14 -18.80 13.66
N ILE A 39 -8.17 -17.97 14.06
CA ILE A 39 -7.55 -18.03 15.39
C ILE A 39 -8.55 -17.58 16.46
N ALA A 40 -9.30 -16.51 16.21
CA ALA A 40 -10.35 -16.03 17.12
C ALA A 40 -11.43 -17.09 17.35
N ALA A 41 -11.86 -17.79 16.29
CA ALA A 41 -12.92 -18.79 16.33
C ALA A 41 -12.56 -20.03 17.17
N ARG A 42 -11.27 -20.33 17.37
CA ARG A 42 -10.81 -21.44 18.22
C ARG A 42 -11.08 -21.22 19.72
N GLY A 43 -11.53 -20.02 20.10
CA GLY A 43 -12.12 -19.69 21.39
C GLY A 43 -11.11 -19.59 22.52
N TYR A 44 -10.72 -18.36 22.92
CA TYR A 44 -9.74 -18.18 24.00
C TYR A 44 -9.91 -16.93 24.88
N SER A 45 -9.16 -16.99 26.00
CA SER A 45 -9.14 -16.11 27.17
C SER A 45 -8.84 -14.63 26.89
N LYS A 46 -9.14 -13.77 27.86
CA LYS A 46 -9.02 -12.30 27.76
C LYS A 46 -7.60 -11.81 27.40
N SER A 47 -6.55 -12.56 27.73
CA SER A 47 -5.15 -12.19 27.42
C SER A 47 -4.81 -12.26 25.93
N THR A 48 -5.59 -13.01 25.16
CA THR A 48 -5.38 -13.25 23.73
C THR A 48 -6.28 -12.41 22.81
N SER A 49 -7.30 -11.74 23.37
CA SER A 49 -8.15 -10.79 22.63
C SER A 49 -7.39 -9.52 22.24
N VAL A 50 -6.49 -9.04 23.11
CA VAL A 50 -5.84 -7.73 22.94
C VAL A 50 -4.89 -7.69 21.73
N PRO A 51 -3.97 -8.64 21.52
CA PRO A 51 -3.12 -8.64 20.32
C PRO A 51 -3.92 -8.83 19.04
N LEU A 52 -4.99 -9.64 19.08
CA LEU A 52 -5.82 -9.92 17.92
C LEU A 52 -6.56 -8.66 17.43
N GLU A 53 -7.19 -7.92 18.34
CA GLU A 53 -7.84 -6.64 18.03
C GLU A 53 -6.83 -5.59 17.52
N GLN A 54 -5.60 -5.58 18.07
CA GLN A 54 -4.54 -4.69 17.59
C GLN A 54 -4.16 -4.99 16.13
N PHE A 55 -4.01 -6.27 15.76
CA PHE A 55 -3.70 -6.64 14.38
C PHE A 55 -4.87 -6.38 13.43
N GLN A 56 -6.12 -6.65 13.83
CA GLN A 56 -7.29 -6.29 13.03
C GLN A 56 -7.35 -4.78 12.76
N ASN A 57 -7.12 -3.94 13.77
CA ASN A 57 -7.07 -2.50 13.59
C ASN A 57 -5.96 -2.06 12.63
N ARG A 58 -4.76 -2.67 12.74
CA ARG A 58 -3.64 -2.37 11.85
C ARG A 58 -3.93 -2.78 10.40
N ILE A 59 -4.56 -3.94 10.18
CA ILE A 59 -5.02 -4.35 8.84
C ILE A 59 -5.99 -3.32 8.26
N MET A 60 -6.96 -2.85 9.04
CA MET A 60 -7.92 -1.84 8.56
C MET A 60 -7.21 -0.54 8.15
N ILE A 61 -6.25 -0.07 8.95
CA ILE A 61 -5.43 1.11 8.62
C ILE A 61 -4.63 0.87 7.34
N GLU A 62 -4.01 -0.30 7.21
CA GLU A 62 -3.21 -0.69 6.04
C GLU A 62 -4.06 -0.66 4.76
N LYS A 63 -5.26 -1.26 4.80
CA LYS A 63 -6.23 -1.27 3.69
C LYS A 63 -6.65 0.14 3.25
N ASP A 64 -6.84 1.05 4.20
CA ASP A 64 -7.15 2.46 3.93
C ASP A 64 -5.97 3.19 3.26
N VAL A 65 -4.75 3.02 3.79
CA VAL A 65 -3.52 3.57 3.20
C VAL A 65 -3.31 3.07 1.77
N ILE A 66 -3.45 1.76 1.55
CA ILE A 66 -3.37 1.13 0.22
C ILE A 66 -4.37 1.77 -0.74
N SER A 67 -5.62 1.95 -0.30
CA SER A 67 -6.69 2.52 -1.11
C SER A 67 -6.39 3.97 -1.53
N LYS A 68 -5.88 4.78 -0.59
CA LYS A 68 -5.47 6.18 -0.83
C LYS A 68 -4.30 6.25 -1.81
N LEU A 69 -3.25 5.44 -1.63
CA LEU A 69 -2.08 5.40 -2.51
C LEU A 69 -2.47 4.96 -3.93
N LYS A 70 -3.29 3.91 -4.05
CA LYS A 70 -3.80 3.41 -5.34
C LYS A 70 -4.62 4.47 -6.06
N HIS A 71 -5.43 5.26 -5.34
CA HIS A 71 -6.19 6.38 -5.91
C HIS A 71 -5.25 7.48 -6.43
N ARG A 72 -4.25 7.89 -5.64
CA ARG A 72 -3.24 8.89 -6.05
C ARG A 72 -2.47 8.43 -7.29
N CYS A 73 -2.06 7.17 -7.36
CA CYS A 73 -1.40 6.60 -8.54
C CYS A 73 -2.32 6.64 -9.77
N LYS A 74 -3.61 6.27 -9.62
CA LYS A 74 -4.59 6.33 -10.72
C LYS A 74 -4.77 7.77 -11.22
N HIS A 75 -4.89 8.73 -10.31
CA HIS A 75 -5.05 10.14 -10.65
C HIS A 75 -3.84 10.67 -11.44
N LYS A 76 -2.61 10.40 -10.97
CA LYS A 76 -1.39 10.80 -11.68
C LYS A 76 -1.27 10.13 -13.06
N ILE A 77 -1.62 8.85 -13.21
CA ILE A 77 -1.64 8.20 -14.53
C ILE A 77 -2.63 8.90 -15.47
N ALA A 78 -3.81 9.27 -14.99
CA ALA A 78 -4.80 9.98 -15.79
C ALA A 78 -4.30 11.35 -16.27
N LEU A 79 -3.60 12.10 -15.39
CA LEU A 79 -2.96 13.37 -15.74
C LEU A 79 -1.88 13.19 -16.83
N LEU A 80 -1.04 12.16 -16.71
CA LEU A 80 0.00 11.85 -17.70
C LEU A 80 -0.56 11.42 -19.07
N SER A 81 -1.78 10.90 -19.10
CA SER A 81 -2.48 10.52 -20.33
C SER A 81 -3.20 11.68 -21.02
N SER A 82 -3.27 12.87 -20.41
CA SER A 82 -3.91 14.04 -21.00
C SER A 82 -3.07 14.68 -22.12
N PRO A 83 -3.68 15.22 -23.20
CA PRO A 83 -2.97 15.93 -24.27
C PRO A 83 -2.12 17.11 -23.76
N ASP A 84 -2.59 17.79 -22.70
CA ASP A 84 -1.94 18.95 -22.08
C ASP A 84 -0.91 18.56 -21.00
N SER A 85 -0.56 17.27 -20.91
CA SER A 85 0.38 16.73 -19.92
C SER A 85 1.73 17.46 -19.91
N TYR A 86 2.14 18.10 -21.01
CA TYR A 86 3.38 18.87 -21.10
C TYR A 86 3.33 20.24 -20.39
N GLU A 87 2.17 20.91 -20.34
CA GLU A 87 1.98 22.19 -19.65
C GLU A 87 1.70 21.99 -18.16
N LEU A 88 1.05 20.88 -17.80
CA LEU A 88 0.80 20.44 -16.42
C LEU A 88 2.07 20.03 -15.64
N LEU A 89 3.25 20.03 -16.27
CA LEU A 89 4.54 19.69 -15.66
C LEU A 89 5.36 20.92 -15.22
N GLU A 90 4.75 22.12 -15.21
CA GLU A 90 5.37 23.30 -14.64
C GLU A 90 5.78 23.11 -13.16
N PRO A 91 6.76 23.88 -12.63
CA PRO A 91 7.32 23.70 -11.29
C PRO A 91 6.31 23.63 -10.15
N LYS A 92 5.11 24.20 -10.33
CA LYS A 92 3.99 24.12 -9.37
C LYS A 92 3.47 22.69 -9.14
N PHE A 93 3.69 21.74 -10.06
CA PHE A 93 3.29 20.33 -9.90
C PHE A 93 4.44 19.43 -9.42
N HIS A 94 5.69 19.91 -9.45
CA HIS A 94 6.84 19.16 -8.95
C HIS A 94 6.84 19.00 -7.42
N ASP A 95 6.19 19.92 -6.70
CA ASP A 95 6.03 19.89 -5.24
C ASP A 95 5.23 18.65 -4.78
N ASP A 96 4.41 18.09 -5.66
CA ASP A 96 3.45 17.03 -5.35
C ASP A 96 3.93 15.62 -5.76
N HIS A 97 5.13 15.51 -6.37
CA HIS A 97 5.73 14.22 -6.76
C HIS A 97 6.71 13.64 -5.72
N GLN A 98 7.43 14.48 -4.97
CA GLN A 98 8.19 14.06 -3.79
C GLN A 98 7.29 13.33 -2.77
N PRO A 99 6.08 13.85 -2.42
CA PRO A 99 5.18 13.19 -1.48
C PRO A 99 4.86 11.74 -1.85
N LEU A 100 4.46 11.45 -3.10
CA LEU A 100 3.97 10.10 -3.43
C LEU A 100 5.08 9.04 -3.41
N MET A 101 6.30 9.39 -3.86
CA MET A 101 7.41 8.43 -3.86
C MET A 101 7.86 8.11 -2.43
N ASP A 102 7.96 9.13 -1.59
CA ASP A 102 8.32 8.96 -0.18
C ASP A 102 7.22 8.25 0.60
N ASP A 103 5.95 8.55 0.32
CA ASP A 103 4.80 7.85 0.90
C ASP A 103 4.81 6.37 0.50
N MET A 104 5.05 6.05 -0.79
CA MET A 104 5.17 4.66 -1.25
C MET A 104 6.34 3.94 -0.57
N ARG A 105 7.50 4.58 -0.46
CA ARG A 105 8.67 4.00 0.20
C ARG A 105 8.42 3.72 1.68
N THR A 106 7.81 4.68 2.37
CA THR A 106 7.46 4.56 3.79
C THR A 106 6.43 3.46 3.98
N TYR A 107 5.39 3.44 3.15
CA TYR A 107 4.37 2.41 3.14
C TYR A 107 4.96 1.01 2.93
N ILE A 108 5.78 0.79 1.89
CA ILE A 108 6.37 -0.53 1.60
C ILE A 108 7.17 -1.03 2.81
N LYS A 109 7.95 -0.15 3.44
CA LYS A 109 8.72 -0.52 4.63
C LYS A 109 7.80 -0.96 5.79
N MET A 110 6.81 -0.13 6.13
CA MET A 110 5.88 -0.43 7.22
C MET A 110 5.04 -1.70 6.94
N HIS A 111 4.69 -1.92 5.68
CA HIS A 111 3.95 -3.09 5.24
C HIS A 111 4.71 -4.38 5.56
N TYR A 112 5.99 -4.47 5.17
CA TYR A 112 6.80 -5.65 5.45
C TYR A 112 7.08 -5.85 6.95
N GLU A 113 7.25 -4.77 7.70
CA GLU A 113 7.36 -4.85 9.18
C GLU A 113 6.08 -5.44 9.80
N LEU A 114 4.90 -5.00 9.36
CA LEU A 114 3.62 -5.58 9.80
C LEU A 114 3.52 -7.07 9.44
N ILE A 115 3.89 -7.46 8.22
CA ILE A 115 3.87 -8.86 7.79
C ILE A 115 4.72 -9.72 8.70
N GLU A 116 5.95 -9.31 8.98
CA GLU A 116 6.88 -10.06 9.82
C GLU A 116 6.33 -10.26 11.24
N GLU A 117 5.77 -9.20 11.83
CA GLU A 117 5.13 -9.27 13.14
C GLU A 117 3.91 -10.22 13.16
N MET A 118 3.08 -10.16 12.12
CA MET A 118 1.90 -11.03 11.99
C MET A 118 2.30 -12.49 11.78
N MET A 119 3.27 -12.77 10.91
CA MET A 119 3.77 -14.13 10.70
C MET A 119 4.37 -14.71 11.99
N THR A 120 5.17 -13.92 12.70
CA THR A 120 5.72 -14.33 14.01
C THR A 120 4.62 -14.63 15.01
N TYR A 121 3.59 -13.77 15.07
CA TYR A 121 2.41 -14.04 15.88
C TYR A 121 1.79 -15.38 15.50
N PHE A 122 1.45 -15.62 14.23
CA PHE A 122 0.82 -16.86 13.79
C PHE A 122 1.64 -18.13 14.08
N LEU A 123 2.97 -18.05 13.99
CA LEU A 123 3.84 -19.18 14.34
C LEU A 123 3.79 -19.52 15.83
N ASN A 124 3.82 -18.52 16.71
CA ASN A 124 3.69 -18.72 18.15
C ASN A 124 2.33 -19.31 18.56
N TRP A 125 1.34 -19.27 17.66
CA TRP A 125 0.01 -19.86 17.85
C TRP A 125 -0.14 -21.27 17.27
N LEU A 126 0.87 -21.80 16.57
CA LEU A 126 0.91 -23.18 16.12
C LEU A 126 1.51 -24.14 17.16
N GLU A 127 2.22 -23.63 18.17
CA GLU A 127 2.71 -24.37 19.34
C GLU A 127 1.66 -24.48 20.45
#